data_AF-A0A0F9IC21-F1
#
_entry.id   AF-A0A0F9IC21-F1
#
_cell.length_a   1.000
_cell.length_b   1.000
_cell.length_c   1.000
_cell.angle_alpha   90.00
_cell.angle_beta   90.00
_cell.angle_gamma   90.00
#
_symmetry.space_group_name_H-M   'P 1'
#
loop_
_entity.id
_entity.type
_entity.pdbx_description
1 polymer ?
#
loop_
_entity_poly.entity_id
_entity_poly.type
_entity_poly.pdbx_seq_one_letter_code
_entity_poly.pdbx_strand_id
1 'polypeptide(L)'
;MLICGVDEAGKGPALGSLIVSAVVFDPDVLATIPVADSKKLSAKRRVALEADITELAHEVVVVELTAEDINGYHRQGLTLNEMEVIAFTHALNDLETIPDEIYLDAADVLEHRFRDNVMRGYHHHVSIVAEHKADTIHPVVAAASIVDLD
;
A
#
# COMPACT_ATOMS: atom_id res chain seq x y z
N MET A 1 -14.78 -1.68 13.46
CA MET A 1 -14.58 -1.92 12.02
C MET A 1 -13.15 -1.51 11.75
N LEU A 2 -12.38 -2.33 11.05
CA LEU A 2 -11.01 -2.03 10.66
C LEU A 2 -10.95 -1.87 9.15
N ILE A 3 -10.26 -0.84 8.69
CA ILE A 3 -10.01 -0.59 7.28
C ILE A 3 -8.52 -0.69 7.00
N CYS A 4 -8.16 -1.16 5.81
CA CYS A 4 -6.78 -1.24 5.36
C CYS A 4 -6.57 -0.38 4.12
N GLY A 5 -5.47 0.36 4.09
CA GLY A 5 -4.98 1.07 2.90
C GLY A 5 -3.67 0.44 2.45
N VAL A 6 -3.51 0.28 1.15
CA VAL A 6 -2.29 -0.23 0.52
C VAL A 6 -1.87 0.71 -0.60
N ASP A 7 -0.61 1.14 -0.57
CA ASP A 7 0.00 2.01 -1.59
C ASP A 7 1.42 1.52 -1.90
N GLU A 8 2.01 2.05 -2.97
CA GLU A 8 3.40 1.78 -3.35
C GLU A 8 4.27 3.03 -3.50
N ALA A 9 5.57 2.85 -3.24
CA ALA A 9 6.61 3.77 -3.70
C ALA A 9 7.75 3.05 -4.44
N GLY A 10 8.54 3.82 -5.19
CA GLY A 10 9.73 3.30 -5.89
C GLY A 10 9.55 3.01 -7.38
N LYS A 11 8.44 3.45 -7.99
CA LYS A 11 8.16 3.28 -9.44
C LYS A 11 9.18 3.94 -10.41
N GLY A 12 10.20 4.64 -9.92
CA GLY A 12 11.34 5.15 -10.73
C GLY A 12 12.44 5.73 -9.85
N PRO A 13 13.72 5.28 -9.96
CA PRO A 13 14.51 5.10 -11.17
C PRO A 13 14.90 3.63 -11.44
N ALA A 14 15.56 3.35 -12.57
CA ALA A 14 16.00 2.02 -13.05
C ALA A 14 16.87 1.17 -12.09
N LEU A 15 17.05 1.58 -10.83
CA LEU A 15 17.94 1.00 -9.81
C LEU A 15 17.31 0.95 -8.40
N GLY A 16 16.05 1.35 -8.21
CA GLY A 16 15.38 1.38 -6.90
C GLY A 16 14.55 0.12 -6.61
N SER A 17 14.36 -0.18 -5.33
CA SER A 17 13.39 -1.18 -4.85
C SER A 17 11.95 -0.71 -5.08
N LEU A 18 11.02 -1.67 -5.16
CA LEU A 18 9.58 -1.42 -5.04
C LEU A 18 9.18 -1.66 -3.60
N ILE A 19 8.64 -0.64 -2.94
CA ILE A 19 8.13 -0.71 -1.56
C ILE A 19 6.62 -0.68 -1.62
N VAL A 20 5.96 -1.56 -0.86
CA VAL A 20 4.52 -1.59 -0.70
C VAL A 20 4.19 -1.68 0.79
N SER A 21 3.39 -0.75 1.28
CA SER A 21 2.93 -0.73 2.66
C SER A 21 1.44 -1.02 2.76
N ALA A 22 1.05 -1.89 3.68
CA ALA A 22 -0.32 -2.11 4.10
C ALA A 22 -0.51 -1.58 5.52
N VAL A 23 -1.47 -0.67 5.71
CA VAL A 23 -1.72 0.00 6.99
C VAL A 23 -3.17 -0.23 7.40
N VAL A 24 -3.38 -0.78 8.59
CA VAL A 24 -4.70 -1.10 9.15
C VAL A 24 -5.06 -0.10 10.24
N PHE A 25 -6.26 0.47 10.17
CA PHE A 25 -6.75 1.46 11.14
C PHE A 25 -8.19 1.19 11.57
N ASP A 26 -8.48 1.60 12.81
CA ASP A 26 -9.83 2.03 13.16
C ASP A 26 -10.10 3.41 12.51
N PRO A 27 -11.18 3.58 11.72
CA PRO A 27 -11.51 4.83 11.06
C PRO A 27 -11.63 6.04 12.01
N ASP A 28 -12.12 5.84 13.24
CA ASP A 28 -12.28 6.92 14.21
C ASP A 28 -10.93 7.39 14.74
N VAL A 29 -9.96 6.47 14.87
CA VAL A 29 -8.58 6.81 15.23
C VAL A 29 -7.88 7.53 14.08
N LEU A 30 -8.00 7.01 12.86
CA LEU A 30 -7.39 7.61 11.67
C LEU A 30 -7.89 9.04 11.42
N ALA A 31 -9.17 9.32 11.70
CA ALA A 31 -9.74 10.65 11.57
C ALA A 31 -9.06 11.72 12.45
N THR A 32 -8.30 11.30 13.47
CA THR A 32 -7.52 12.22 14.32
C THR A 32 -6.17 12.62 13.71
N ILE A 33 -5.73 11.92 12.66
CA ILE A 33 -4.45 12.13 11.98
C ILE A 33 -4.67 12.96 10.71
N PRO A 34 -3.97 14.10 10.52
CA PRO A 34 -4.15 14.95 9.35
C PRO A 34 -3.33 14.43 8.15
N VAL A 35 -3.72 13.28 7.62
CA VAL A 35 -3.07 12.62 6.47
C VAL A 35 -3.43 13.23 5.11
N ALA A 36 -4.49 14.05 5.04
CA ALA A 36 -4.89 14.72 3.81
C ALA A 36 -3.79 15.68 3.30
N ASP A 37 -3.59 15.74 1.98
CA ASP A 37 -2.55 16.52 1.30
C ASP A 37 -1.09 16.09 1.63
N SER A 38 -0.86 14.85 2.05
CA SER A 38 0.47 14.29 2.40
C SER A 38 1.57 14.56 1.35
N LYS A 39 1.22 14.50 0.06
CA LYS A 39 2.13 14.77 -1.07
C LYS A 39 2.60 16.23 -1.14
N LYS A 40 1.90 17.19 -0.53
CA LYS A 40 2.32 18.61 -0.40
C LYS A 40 3.13 18.87 0.87
N LEU A 41 3.23 17.90 1.77
CA LEU A 41 3.96 18.05 3.02
C LEU A 41 5.47 18.03 2.78
N SER A 42 6.19 18.78 3.61
CA SER A 42 7.65 18.72 3.67
C SER A 42 8.11 17.37 4.22
N ALA A 43 9.32 16.94 3.85
CA ALA A 43 9.91 15.68 4.36
C ALA A 43 9.85 15.59 5.89
N LYS A 44 10.20 16.66 6.60
CA LYS A 44 10.12 16.73 8.07
C LYS A 44 8.70 16.46 8.60
N ARG A 45 7.67 16.94 7.91
CA ARG A 45 6.29 16.73 8.34
C ARG A 45 5.81 15.32 8.03
N ARG A 46 6.29 14.70 6.94
CA ARG A 46 5.99 13.29 6.63
C ARG A 46 6.59 12.36 7.67
N VAL A 47 7.87 12.51 8.02
CA VAL A 47 8.51 11.73 9.10
C VAL A 47 7.76 11.85 10.42
N ALA A 48 7.28 13.06 10.77
CA ALA A 48 6.48 13.22 11.97
C ALA A 48 5.12 12.50 11.89
N LEU A 49 4.46 12.52 10.73
CA LEU A 49 3.20 11.82 10.53
C LEU A 49 3.37 10.31 10.45
N GLU A 50 4.46 9.83 9.87
CA GLU A 50 4.79 8.42 9.81
C GLU A 50 4.95 7.83 11.22
N ALA A 51 5.61 8.57 12.12
CA ALA A 51 5.68 8.20 13.53
C ALA A 51 4.28 8.15 14.18
N ASP A 52 3.45 9.18 13.95
CA ASP A 52 2.07 9.21 14.46
C ASP A 52 1.24 8.02 13.89
N ILE A 53 1.40 7.71 12.60
CA ILE A 53 0.71 6.62 11.91
C ILE A 53 1.14 5.27 12.49
N THR A 54 2.44 5.04 12.63
CA THR A 54 2.99 3.77 13.14
C THR A 54 2.61 3.53 14.59
N GLU A 55 2.52 4.59 15.40
CA GLU A 55 2.08 4.51 16.80
C GLU A 55 0.58 4.23 16.94
N LEU A 56 -0.25 4.83 16.08
CA LEU A 56 -1.72 4.78 16.20
C LEU A 56 -2.39 3.70 15.34
N ALA A 57 -1.70 3.18 14.33
CA ALA A 57 -2.20 2.10 13.49
C ALA A 57 -2.49 0.86 14.32
N HIS A 58 -3.49 0.09 13.89
CA HIS A 58 -3.72 -1.24 14.44
C HIS A 58 -2.58 -2.18 14.03
N GLU A 59 -2.16 -2.08 12.77
CA GLU A 59 -1.11 -2.89 12.19
C GLU A 59 -0.48 -2.18 10.99
N VAL A 60 0.82 -2.37 10.78
CA VAL A 60 1.57 -1.87 9.63
C VAL A 60 2.45 -2.99 9.12
N VAL A 61 2.36 -3.27 7.82
CA VAL A 61 3.22 -4.21 7.10
C VAL A 61 3.89 -3.45 5.97
N VAL A 62 5.19 -3.66 5.80
CA VAL A 62 5.99 -3.09 4.71
C VAL A 62 6.71 -4.22 3.99
N VAL A 63 6.52 -4.31 2.68
CA VAL A 63 7.16 -5.30 1.81
C VAL A 63 8.08 -4.58 0.83
N GLU A 64 9.35 -4.98 0.83
CA GLU A 64 10.33 -4.54 -0.16
C GLU A 64 10.58 -5.65 -1.19
N LEU A 65 10.37 -5.33 -2.47
CA LEU A 65 10.99 -6.07 -3.57
C LEU A 65 12.25 -5.32 -3.99
N THR A 66 13.41 -5.89 -3.63
CA THR A 66 14.70 -5.27 -3.94
C THR A 66 14.96 -5.23 -5.44
N ALA A 67 15.94 -4.44 -5.87
CA ALA A 67 16.40 -4.47 -7.25
C ALA A 67 16.87 -5.88 -7.70
N GLU A 68 17.38 -6.71 -6.78
CA GLU A 68 17.74 -8.10 -7.07
C GLU A 68 16.50 -8.96 -7.34
N ASP A 69 15.46 -8.81 -6.52
CA ASP A 69 14.17 -9.51 -6.67
C ASP A 69 13.50 -9.13 -7.99
N ILE A 70 13.41 -7.83 -8.29
CA ILE A 70 12.84 -7.29 -9.53
C ILE A 70 13.57 -7.87 -10.74
N ASN A 71 14.91 -7.86 -10.73
CA ASN A 71 15.70 -8.45 -11.80
C ASN A 71 15.50 -9.97 -11.91
N GLY A 72 15.31 -10.65 -10.77
CA GLY A 72 14.98 -12.07 -10.69
C GLY A 72 13.65 -12.41 -11.36
N TYR A 73 12.59 -11.66 -11.03
CA TYR A 73 11.26 -11.81 -11.64
C TYR A 73 11.27 -11.41 -13.12
N HIS A 74 11.99 -10.36 -13.49
CA HIS A 74 12.10 -9.94 -14.89
C HIS A 74 12.74 -11.03 -15.76
N ARG A 75 13.79 -11.70 -15.27
CA ARG A 75 14.40 -12.86 -15.96
C ARG A 75 13.45 -14.04 -16.11
N GLN A 76 12.45 -14.16 -15.23
CA GLN A 76 11.40 -15.17 -15.31
C GLN A 76 10.25 -14.76 -16.26
N GLY A 77 10.31 -13.55 -16.83
CA GLY A 77 9.34 -13.05 -17.79
C GLY A 77 8.18 -12.26 -17.18
N LEU A 78 8.24 -11.93 -15.89
CA LEU A 78 7.22 -11.11 -15.24
C LEU A 78 7.37 -9.64 -15.63
N THR A 79 6.22 -8.97 -15.75
CA THR A 79 6.10 -7.53 -15.92
C THR A 79 6.13 -6.81 -14.56
N LEU A 80 6.42 -5.51 -14.55
CA LEU A 80 6.38 -4.71 -13.31
C LEU A 80 5.00 -4.74 -12.66
N ASN A 81 3.92 -4.64 -13.45
CA ASN A 81 2.55 -4.74 -12.93
C ASN A 81 2.28 -6.07 -12.23
N GLU A 82 2.83 -7.18 -12.73
CA GLU A 82 2.71 -8.49 -12.06
C GLU A 82 3.51 -8.54 -10.75
N MET A 83 4.69 -7.90 -10.72
CA MET A 83 5.49 -7.77 -9.50
C MET A 83 4.80 -6.89 -8.45
N GLU A 84 4.12 -5.82 -8.87
CA GLU A 84 3.30 -4.98 -7.99
C GLU A 84 2.13 -5.77 -7.40
N VAL A 85 1.40 -6.53 -8.22
CA VAL A 85 0.35 -7.43 -7.71
C VAL A 85 0.92 -8.40 -6.68
N ILE A 86 2.10 -8.97 -6.92
CA ILE A 86 2.78 -9.86 -5.96
C ILE A 86 3.09 -9.12 -4.66
N ALA A 87 3.67 -7.92 -4.72
CA ALA A 87 4.04 -7.13 -3.55
C ALA A 87 2.81 -6.72 -2.71
N PHE A 88 1.75 -6.23 -3.36
CA PHE A 88 0.47 -5.93 -2.70
C PHE A 88 -0.14 -7.18 -2.04
N THR A 89 -0.10 -8.31 -2.74
CA THR A 89 -0.60 -9.57 -2.22
C THR A 89 0.21 -10.05 -1.02
N HIS A 90 1.53 -9.92 -1.04
CA HIS A 90 2.39 -10.24 0.09
C HIS A 90 2.08 -9.34 1.29
N ALA A 91 2.01 -8.02 1.07
CA ALA A 91 1.71 -7.06 2.15
C ALA A 91 0.36 -7.37 2.82
N LEU A 92 -0.65 -7.78 2.05
CA LEU A 92 -1.94 -8.20 2.59
C LEU A 92 -1.90 -9.55 3.31
N ASN A 93 -1.14 -10.52 2.81
CA ASN A 93 -1.04 -11.85 3.42
C ASN A 93 -0.17 -11.88 4.68
N ASP A 94 0.73 -10.90 4.84
CA ASP A 94 1.56 -10.74 6.03
C ASP A 94 0.83 -10.02 7.17
N LEU A 95 -0.37 -9.48 6.94
CA LEU A 95 -1.23 -8.97 8.00
C LEU A 95 -1.70 -10.11 8.91
N GLU A 96 -1.49 -9.97 10.22
CA GLU A 96 -2.08 -10.83 11.25
C GLU A 96 -3.58 -10.53 11.43
N THR A 97 -3.99 -9.28 11.15
CA THR A 97 -5.37 -8.83 11.21
C THR A 97 -6.06 -8.97 9.86
N ILE A 98 -7.30 -9.48 9.87
CA ILE A 98 -8.17 -9.46 8.69
C ILE A 98 -9.05 -8.19 8.76
N PRO A 99 -8.82 -7.17 7.92
CA PRO A 99 -9.63 -5.95 7.90
C PRO A 99 -11.05 -6.22 7.37
N ASP A 100 -12.01 -5.37 7.70
CA ASP A 100 -13.37 -5.46 7.15
C ASP A 100 -13.42 -4.97 5.69
N GLU A 101 -12.62 -3.93 5.37
CA GLU A 101 -12.52 -3.33 4.04
C GLU A 101 -11.07 -3.00 3.71
N ILE A 102 -10.69 -3.16 2.44
CA ILE A 102 -9.35 -2.92 1.92
C ILE A 102 -9.44 -1.95 0.73
N TYR A 103 -8.59 -0.94 0.74
CA TYR A 103 -8.47 0.09 -0.29
C TYR A 103 -7.05 0.04 -0.87
N LEU A 104 -6.94 -0.09 -2.19
CA LEU A 104 -5.67 -0.21 -2.90
C LEU A 104 -5.46 1.00 -3.83
N ASP A 105 -4.26 1.58 -3.86
CA ASP A 105 -3.87 2.44 -4.99
C ASP A 105 -3.63 1.58 -6.23
N ALA A 106 -4.40 1.84 -7.28
CA ALA A 106 -4.38 0.99 -8.47
C ALA A 106 -3.16 1.29 -9.34
N ALA A 107 -2.18 0.37 -9.33
CA ALA A 107 -1.00 0.47 -10.19
C ALA A 107 -1.29 0.17 -11.68
N ASP A 108 -2.43 -0.46 -11.99
CA ASP A 108 -2.84 -0.84 -13.35
C ASP A 108 -3.79 0.19 -13.97
N VAL A 109 -3.62 0.50 -15.27
CA VAL A 109 -4.56 1.28 -16.10
C VAL A 109 -6.04 0.93 -15.85
N LEU A 110 -6.34 -0.35 -15.63
CA LEU A 110 -7.67 -0.84 -15.29
C LEU A 110 -7.76 -1.23 -13.81
N GLU A 111 -8.39 -0.39 -13.00
CA GLU A 111 -8.59 -0.57 -11.55
C GLU A 111 -9.15 -1.95 -11.18
N HIS A 112 -10.23 -2.38 -11.86
CA HIS A 112 -10.85 -3.68 -11.61
C HIS A 112 -9.91 -4.86 -11.91
N ARG A 113 -9.03 -4.73 -12.91
CA ARG A 113 -8.05 -5.77 -13.24
C ARG A 113 -7.00 -5.89 -12.14
N PHE A 114 -6.55 -4.76 -11.58
CA PHE A 114 -5.62 -4.76 -10.45
C PHE A 114 -6.24 -5.47 -9.24
N ARG A 115 -7.45 -5.04 -8.84
CA ARG A 115 -8.22 -5.66 -7.77
C ARG A 115 -8.35 -7.17 -7.97
N ASP A 116 -8.84 -7.59 -9.14
CA ASP A 116 -9.11 -9.00 -9.42
C ASP A 116 -7.83 -9.84 -9.40
N ASN A 117 -6.69 -9.27 -9.81
CA ASN A 117 -5.39 -9.94 -9.75
C ASN A 117 -4.88 -10.09 -8.31
N VAL A 118 -5.00 -9.05 -7.46
CA VAL A 118 -4.65 -9.13 -6.04
C VAL A 118 -5.56 -10.13 -5.31
N MET A 119 -6.86 -10.11 -5.58
CA MET A 119 -7.84 -11.06 -5.01
C MET A 119 -7.55 -12.52 -5.34
N ARG A 120 -6.84 -12.82 -6.44
CA ARG A 120 -6.45 -14.22 -6.75
C ARG A 120 -5.42 -14.76 -5.77
N GLY A 121 -4.59 -13.89 -5.19
CA GLY A 121 -3.55 -14.24 -4.23
C GLY A 121 -3.91 -13.97 -2.78
N TYR A 122 -5.04 -13.32 -2.51
CA TYR A 122 -5.54 -13.02 -1.17
C TYR A 122 -6.87 -13.75 -0.92
N HIS A 123 -6.86 -14.74 -0.02
CA HIS A 123 -7.95 -15.72 0.09
C HIS A 123 -9.01 -15.40 1.17
N HIS A 124 -8.96 -14.23 1.79
CA HIS A 124 -9.97 -13.79 2.74
C HIS A 124 -11.17 -13.16 2.01
N HIS A 125 -12.38 -13.43 2.51
CA HIS A 125 -13.61 -12.88 1.94
C HIS A 125 -13.89 -11.52 2.54
N VAL A 126 -13.28 -10.48 1.98
CA VAL A 126 -13.40 -9.09 2.43
C VAL A 126 -13.66 -8.15 1.25
N SER A 127 -14.21 -6.97 1.52
CA SER A 127 -14.44 -5.96 0.49
C SER A 127 -13.11 -5.35 0.06
N ILE A 128 -12.77 -5.45 -1.23
CA ILE A 128 -11.56 -4.82 -1.79
C ILE A 128 -11.97 -3.83 -2.87
N VAL A 129 -11.53 -2.58 -2.69
CA VAL A 129 -11.69 -1.48 -3.64
C VAL A 129 -10.31 -1.09 -4.14
N ALA A 130 -10.12 -1.04 -5.46
CA ALA A 130 -8.92 -0.48 -6.07
C ALA A 130 -9.33 0.72 -6.90
N GLU A 131 -8.65 1.84 -6.74
CA GLU A 131 -8.93 3.09 -7.43
C GLU A 131 -7.62 3.80 -7.77
N HIS A 132 -7.63 4.56 -8.86
CA HIS A 132 -6.50 5.42 -9.22
C HIS A 132 -6.39 6.59 -8.26
N LYS A 133 -5.16 6.86 -7.77
CA LYS A 133 -4.90 7.94 -6.80
C LYS A 133 -5.74 7.76 -5.54
N ALA A 134 -5.86 6.52 -5.09
CA ALA A 134 -6.65 6.17 -3.92
C ALA A 134 -6.15 6.92 -2.67
N ASP A 135 -4.87 7.27 -2.61
CA ASP A 135 -4.28 8.13 -1.57
C ASP A 135 -4.93 9.53 -1.48
N THR A 136 -5.50 10.03 -2.57
CA THR A 136 -6.21 11.32 -2.59
C THR A 136 -7.68 11.22 -2.22
N ILE A 137 -8.21 10.00 -2.17
CA ILE A 137 -9.63 9.69 -1.96
C ILE A 137 -9.84 9.11 -0.56
N HIS A 138 -8.97 8.19 -0.15
CA HIS A 138 -9.06 7.40 1.07
C HIS A 138 -7.93 7.77 2.03
N PRO A 139 -8.24 8.32 3.21
CA PRO A 139 -7.24 8.65 4.23
C PRO A 139 -6.33 7.47 4.62
N VAL A 140 -6.85 6.24 4.58
CA VAL A 140 -6.07 5.05 4.97
C VAL A 140 -5.01 4.70 3.91
N VAL A 141 -5.30 4.95 2.63
CA VAL A 141 -4.30 4.82 1.56
C VAL A 141 -3.30 5.97 1.62
N ALA A 142 -3.75 7.18 1.97
CA ALA A 142 -2.83 8.30 2.24
C ALA A 142 -1.86 8.01 3.38
N ALA A 143 -2.30 7.26 4.40
CA ALA A 143 -1.45 6.81 5.50
C ALA A 143 -0.41 5.79 5.01
N ALA A 144 -0.80 4.79 4.20
CA ALA A 144 0.13 3.86 3.55
C ALA A 144 1.20 4.59 2.71
N SER A 145 0.77 5.55 1.89
CA SER A 145 1.63 6.42 1.07
C SER A 145 2.69 7.19 1.88
N ILE A 146 2.40 7.52 3.14
CA ILE A 146 3.35 8.20 4.04
C ILE A 146 4.39 7.21 4.56
N VAL A 147 3.98 5.96 4.85
CA VAL A 147 4.86 4.89 5.34
C VAL A 147 5.84 4.43 4.25
N ASP A 148 5.45 4.48 2.98
CA ASP A 148 6.30 4.05 1.85
C ASP A 148 7.57 4.89 1.59
N LEU A 149 7.85 5.93 2.38
CA LEU A 149 8.89 6.93 2.10
C LEU A 149 10.24 6.70 2.79
N ASP A 150 10.37 5.66 3.62
CA ASP A 150 11.61 5.30 4.33
C ASP A 150 12.25 3.99 3.82
#